data_AF-P0C1G5-F1
#
_entry.id   AF-P0C1G5-F1
#
_cell.length_a   1.000
_cell.length_b   1.000
_cell.length_c   1.000
_cell.angle_alpha   90.00
_cell.angle_beta   90.00
_cell.angle_gamma   90.00
#
_symmetry.space_group_name_H-M   'P 1'
#
loop_
_entity.id
_entity.type
_entity.pdbx_description
1 polymer ?
#
loop_
_entity_poly.entity_id
_entity_poly.type
_entity_poly.pdbx_seq_one_letter_code
_entity_poly.pdbx_strand_id
1 'polypeptide(L)'
;SLYDIAPVTPGVAVDLSHIPTDVKIKGFSGEDATPALEGADVVLISAGVARKPGMDRSDLFNVNAGIVKNLVQQIAKTRPQACIGIITNPVNTTVAIAAEVLKKAGVYDKNKLF
;
A
#
# COMPACT_ATOMS: atom_id res chain seq x y z
N SER A 1 8.36 5.12 6.35
CA SER A 1 7.28 4.72 7.27
C SER A 1 6.90 3.27 7.03
N LEU A 2 6.42 2.57 8.05
CA LEU A 2 5.67 1.31 7.90
C LEU A 2 4.21 1.55 8.27
N TYR A 3 3.29 0.91 7.57
CA TYR A 3 1.87 0.99 7.86
C TYR A 3 1.21 -0.37 7.66
N ASP A 4 0.33 -0.73 8.57
CA ASP A 4 -0.60 -1.84 8.43
C ASP A 4 -1.84 -1.55 9.29
N ILE A 5 -2.97 -2.16 8.97
CA ILE A 5 -4.14 -2.11 9.86
C ILE A 5 -3.86 -2.78 11.21
N ALA A 6 -2.91 -3.73 11.26
CA ALA A 6 -2.56 -4.46 12.45
C ALA A 6 -1.89 -3.55 13.50
N PRO A 7 -2.35 -3.59 14.78
CA PRO A 7 -1.83 -2.72 15.83
C PRO A 7 -0.37 -3.02 16.22
N VAL A 8 0.18 -4.14 15.76
CA VAL A 8 1.55 -4.58 16.06
C VAL A 8 2.63 -3.86 15.24
N THR A 9 2.25 -3.18 14.15
CA THR A 9 3.20 -2.57 13.19
C THR A 9 4.16 -1.53 13.78
N PRO A 10 3.76 -0.68 14.76
CA PRO A 10 4.70 0.14 15.50
C PRO A 10 5.82 -0.65 16.17
N GLY A 11 5.54 -1.86 16.70
CA GLY A 11 6.54 -2.75 17.26
C GLY A 11 7.51 -3.29 16.20
N VAL A 12 6.98 -3.72 15.05
CA VAL A 12 7.80 -4.18 13.91
C VAL A 12 8.75 -3.07 13.42
N ALA A 13 8.29 -1.81 13.43
CA ALA A 13 9.15 -0.68 13.09
C ALA A 13 10.30 -0.47 14.09
N VAL A 14 10.08 -0.75 15.38
CA VAL A 14 11.15 -0.73 16.40
C VAL A 14 12.16 -1.84 16.14
N ASP A 15 11.70 -3.04 15.79
CA ASP A 15 12.61 -4.14 15.44
C ASP A 15 13.51 -3.79 14.25
N LEU A 16 12.93 -3.22 13.19
CA LEU A 16 13.70 -2.77 12.03
C LEU A 16 14.63 -1.58 12.35
N SER A 17 14.32 -0.77 13.36
CA SER A 17 15.18 0.35 13.77
C SER A 17 16.50 -0.09 14.42
N HIS A 18 16.62 -1.36 14.81
CA HIS A 18 17.88 -1.93 15.31
C HIS A 18 18.87 -2.31 14.19
N ILE A 19 18.45 -2.28 12.92
CA ILE A 19 19.37 -2.51 11.80
C ILE A 19 20.35 -1.32 11.76
N PRO A 20 21.68 -1.54 11.84
CA PRO A 20 22.68 -0.48 12.00
C PRO A 20 22.88 0.31 10.70
N THR A 21 21.91 1.17 10.40
CA THR A 21 21.84 2.04 9.23
C THR A 21 21.35 3.42 9.66
N ASP A 22 21.60 4.45 8.85
CA ASP A 22 21.16 5.82 9.15
C ASP A 22 19.65 6.06 8.89
N VAL A 23 18.87 5.00 8.73
CA VAL A 23 17.44 5.09 8.38
C VAL A 23 16.60 5.29 9.64
N LYS A 24 15.69 6.26 9.61
CA LYS A 24 14.67 6.44 10.65
C LYS A 24 13.39 5.74 10.24
N ILE A 25 12.89 4.85 11.09
CA ILE A 25 11.67 4.08 10.83
C ILE A 25 10.62 4.46 11.88
N LYS A 26 9.41 4.74 11.40
CA LYS A 26 8.22 4.95 12.23
C LYS A 26 7.12 4.04 11.71
N GLY A 27 6.52 3.27 12.61
CA GLY A 27 5.37 2.43 12.32
C GLY A 27 4.07 3.16 12.65
N PHE A 28 3.08 2.93 11.82
CA PHE A 28 1.72 3.46 11.93
C PHE A 28 0.74 2.29 11.85
N SER A 29 -0.39 2.43 12.52
CA SER A 29 -1.45 1.43 12.49
C SER A 29 -2.84 2.05 12.53
N GLY A 30 -3.85 1.25 12.19
CA GLY A 30 -5.24 1.67 12.08
C GLY A 30 -5.72 1.71 10.63
N GLU A 31 -6.95 2.18 10.40
CA GLU A 31 -7.56 2.21 9.05
C GLU A 31 -7.09 3.41 8.20
N ASP A 32 -6.60 4.47 8.85
CA ASP A 32 -6.10 5.67 8.19
C ASP A 32 -4.59 5.55 7.93
N ALA A 33 -4.22 5.39 6.66
CA ALA A 33 -2.85 5.35 6.19
C ALA A 33 -2.24 6.76 6.03
N THR A 34 -3.05 7.82 6.06
CA THR A 34 -2.61 9.21 5.82
C THR A 34 -1.37 9.61 6.63
N PRO A 35 -1.28 9.34 7.94
CA PRO A 35 -0.10 9.73 8.73
C PRO A 35 1.19 9.04 8.29
N ALA A 36 1.10 7.84 7.70
CA ALA A 36 2.26 7.11 7.20
C ALA A 36 2.73 7.59 5.83
N LEU A 37 1.83 8.20 5.06
CA LEU A 37 2.05 8.69 3.71
C LEU A 37 2.70 10.08 3.69
N GLU A 38 2.61 10.86 4.77
CA GLU A 38 3.20 12.19 4.82
C GLU A 38 4.69 12.19 4.44
N GLY A 39 5.04 13.05 3.49
CA GLY A 39 6.41 13.13 2.95
C GLY A 39 6.88 11.95 2.11
N ALA A 40 6.05 10.96 1.78
CA ALA A 40 6.46 9.83 0.96
C ALA A 40 6.72 10.26 -0.51
N ASP A 41 7.87 9.84 -1.05
CA ASP A 41 8.21 9.93 -2.47
C ASP A 41 7.95 8.63 -3.22
N VAL A 42 8.09 7.49 -2.53
CA VAL A 42 7.80 6.14 -3.03
C VAL A 42 6.96 5.40 -2.01
N VAL A 43 5.89 4.75 -2.47
CA VAL A 43 4.99 3.92 -1.67
C VAL A 43 4.94 2.53 -2.26
N LEU A 44 5.34 1.52 -1.49
CA LEU A 44 5.24 0.11 -1.88
C LEU A 44 4.04 -0.52 -1.18
N ILE A 45 3.13 -1.11 -1.95
CA ILE A 45 1.93 -1.78 -1.47
C ILE A 45 2.13 -3.29 -1.57
N SER A 46 2.51 -3.92 -0.45
CA SER A 46 2.50 -5.37 -0.27
C SER A 46 1.27 -5.87 0.49
N ALA A 47 0.44 -4.95 0.99
CA ALA A 47 -0.75 -5.26 1.76
C ALA A 47 -1.73 -6.11 0.95
N GLY A 48 -2.10 -7.25 1.51
CA GLY A 48 -2.99 -8.19 0.86
C GLY A 48 -3.15 -9.45 1.70
N VAL A 49 -4.17 -10.23 1.38
CA VAL A 49 -4.32 -11.56 1.96
C VAL A 49 -3.61 -12.59 1.09
N ALA A 50 -2.88 -13.50 1.73
CA ALA A 50 -2.43 -14.70 1.08
C ALA A 50 -3.62 -15.62 0.80
N ARG A 51 -3.51 -16.49 -0.22
CA ARG A 51 -4.55 -17.48 -0.51
C ARG A 51 -4.73 -18.40 0.69
N LYS A 52 -5.95 -18.51 1.20
CA LYS A 52 -6.31 -19.43 2.28
C LYS A 52 -7.05 -20.66 1.73
N PRO A 53 -6.99 -21.82 2.41
CA PRO A 53 -7.83 -22.96 2.07
C PRO A 53 -9.31 -22.56 1.98
N GLY A 54 -10.00 -23.03 0.94
CA GLY A 54 -11.41 -22.70 0.69
C GLY A 54 -11.67 -21.38 -0.05
N MET A 55 -10.68 -20.50 -0.19
CA MET A 55 -10.83 -19.30 -1.05
C MET A 55 -10.60 -19.66 -2.52
N ASP A 56 -11.54 -19.25 -3.36
CA ASP A 56 -11.35 -19.31 -4.79
C ASP A 56 -10.49 -18.14 -5.31
N ARG A 57 -10.22 -18.13 -6.62
CA ARG A 57 -9.41 -17.06 -7.24
C ARG A 57 -10.14 -15.72 -7.22
N SER A 58 -11.47 -15.72 -7.35
CA SER A 58 -12.29 -14.52 -7.39
C SER A 58 -12.39 -13.86 -6.01
N ASP A 59 -12.48 -14.66 -4.94
CA ASP A 59 -12.47 -14.20 -3.55
C ASP A 59 -11.17 -13.47 -3.24
N LEU A 60 -10.03 -14.12 -3.53
CA LEU A 60 -8.71 -13.54 -3.33
C LEU A 60 -8.55 -12.23 -4.11
N PHE A 61 -8.98 -12.23 -5.36
CA PHE A 61 -8.98 -11.03 -6.20
C PHE A 61 -9.83 -9.92 -5.59
N ASN A 62 -11.08 -10.19 -5.19
CA ASN A 62 -12.00 -9.20 -4.65
C ASN A 62 -11.47 -8.55 -3.37
N VAL A 63 -10.89 -9.34 -2.45
CA VAL A 63 -10.31 -8.82 -1.21
C VAL A 63 -9.11 -7.92 -1.51
N ASN A 64 -8.16 -8.38 -2.33
CA ASN A 64 -6.96 -7.61 -2.64
C ASN A 64 -7.25 -6.38 -3.51
N ALA A 65 -8.23 -6.48 -4.41
CA ALA A 65 -8.76 -5.35 -5.17
C ALA A 65 -9.30 -4.25 -4.24
N GLY A 66 -10.06 -4.64 -3.20
CA GLY A 66 -10.56 -3.72 -2.18
C GLY A 66 -9.45 -3.02 -1.41
N ILE A 67 -8.46 -3.77 -0.94
CA ILE A 67 -7.29 -3.25 -0.20
C ILE A 67 -6.50 -2.26 -1.06
N VAL A 68 -6.11 -2.65 -2.27
CA VAL A 68 -5.33 -1.79 -3.18
C VAL A 68 -6.11 -0.54 -3.55
N LYS A 69 -7.40 -0.68 -3.88
CA LYS A 69 -8.25 0.48 -4.18
C LYS A 69 -8.27 1.49 -3.03
N ASN A 70 -8.49 1.03 -1.80
CA ASN A 70 -8.54 1.90 -0.63
C ASN A 70 -7.20 2.62 -0.41
N LEU A 71 -6.07 1.89 -0.42
CA LEU A 71 -4.75 2.48 -0.20
C LEU A 71 -4.39 3.48 -1.30
N VAL A 72 -4.64 3.16 -2.57
CA VAL A 72 -4.36 4.06 -3.69
C VAL A 72 -5.23 5.33 -3.63
N GLN A 73 -6.48 5.24 -3.16
CA GLN A 73 -7.31 6.44 -2.91
C GLN A 73 -6.70 7.35 -1.84
N GLN A 74 -6.17 6.77 -0.76
CA GLN A 74 -5.49 7.53 0.28
C GLN A 74 -4.19 8.17 -0.25
N ILE A 75 -3.39 7.43 -1.01
CA ILE A 75 -2.17 7.96 -1.65
C ILE A 75 -2.50 9.08 -2.64
N ALA A 76 -3.52 8.91 -3.48
CA ALA A 76 -3.93 9.93 -4.45
C ALA A 76 -4.34 11.25 -3.77
N LYS A 77 -4.94 11.18 -2.58
CA LYS A 77 -5.34 12.35 -1.78
C LYS A 77 -4.14 12.99 -1.06
N THR A 78 -3.30 12.18 -0.43
CA THR A 78 -2.26 12.67 0.50
C THR A 78 -0.95 12.98 -0.22
N ARG A 79 -0.54 12.13 -1.17
CA ARG A 79 0.72 12.22 -1.93
C ARG A 79 0.51 11.90 -3.42
N PRO A 80 -0.21 12.75 -4.18
CA PRO A 80 -0.49 12.50 -5.60
C PRO A 80 0.76 12.42 -6.50
N GLN A 81 1.93 12.85 -6.01
CA GLN A 81 3.18 12.84 -6.75
C GLN A 81 4.09 11.64 -6.44
N ALA A 82 3.73 10.82 -5.45
CA ALA A 82 4.53 9.66 -5.07
C ALA A 82 4.52 8.59 -6.17
N CYS A 83 5.64 7.90 -6.34
CA CYS A 83 5.68 6.66 -7.13
C CYS A 83 5.04 5.53 -6.32
N ILE A 84 4.17 4.75 -6.93
CA ILE A 84 3.40 3.67 -6.31
C ILE A 84 3.84 2.35 -6.94
N GLY A 85 4.45 1.48 -6.14
CA GLY A 85 4.81 0.13 -6.53
C GLY A 85 3.84 -0.89 -5.92
N ILE A 86 3.24 -1.76 -6.72
CA ILE A 86 2.27 -2.75 -6.25
C ILE A 86 2.87 -4.15 -6.28
N ILE A 87 2.94 -4.76 -5.11
CA ILE A 87 3.38 -6.15 -4.91
C ILE A 87 2.16 -7.07 -4.73
N THR A 88 1.03 -6.51 -4.27
CA THR A 88 -0.20 -7.25 -3.95
C THR A 88 -0.71 -8.08 -5.13
N ASN A 89 -0.86 -9.38 -4.93
CA ASN A 89 -1.35 -10.30 -5.94
C ASN A 89 -2.88 -10.23 -6.13
N PRO A 90 -3.39 -10.50 -7.35
CA PRO A 90 -2.64 -10.69 -8.60
C PRO A 90 -2.14 -9.35 -9.17
N VAL A 91 -0.81 -9.19 -9.27
CA VAL A 91 -0.15 -7.90 -9.56
C VAL A 91 -0.68 -7.22 -10.82
N ASN A 92 -0.80 -7.95 -11.92
CA ASN A 92 -1.26 -7.39 -13.20
C ASN A 92 -2.67 -6.79 -13.10
N THR A 93 -3.53 -7.38 -12.26
CA THR A 93 -4.91 -6.92 -12.11
C THR A 93 -5.01 -5.79 -11.07
N THR A 94 -4.23 -5.86 -9.99
CA THR A 94 -4.21 -4.81 -8.96
C THR A 94 -3.57 -3.52 -9.47
N VAL A 95 -2.54 -3.60 -10.33
CA VAL A 95 -1.97 -2.45 -11.05
C VAL A 95 -3.01 -1.77 -11.95
N ALA A 96 -3.81 -2.54 -12.69
CA ALA A 96 -4.88 -1.97 -13.51
C ALA A 96 -5.94 -1.24 -12.65
N ILE A 97 -6.30 -1.79 -11.50
CA ILE A 97 -7.23 -1.15 -10.55
C ILE A 97 -6.64 0.16 -10.02
N ALA A 98 -5.38 0.15 -9.61
CA ALA A 98 -4.71 1.35 -9.13
C ALA A 98 -4.66 2.45 -10.20
N ALA A 99 -4.36 2.09 -11.45
CA ALA A 99 -4.38 3.02 -12.57
C ALA A 99 -5.76 3.69 -12.72
N GLU A 100 -6.86 2.93 -12.67
CA GLU A 100 -8.21 3.49 -12.77
C GLU A 100 -8.59 4.37 -11.57
N VAL A 101 -8.14 4.02 -10.36
CA VAL A 101 -8.32 4.87 -9.17
C VAL A 101 -7.60 6.20 -9.34
N LEU A 102 -6.34 6.19 -9.77
CA LEU A 102 -5.54 7.40 -9.99
C LEU A 102 -6.10 8.26 -11.12
N LYS A 103 -6.60 7.64 -12.20
CA LYS A 103 -7.25 8.36 -13.31
C LYS A 103 -8.50 9.08 -12.83
N LYS A 104 -9.34 8.41 -12.04
CA LYS A 104 -10.54 9.02 -11.43
C LYS A 104 -10.20 10.17 -10.49
N ALA A 105 -9.05 10.09 -9.81
CA ALA A 105 -8.54 11.17 -8.96
C ALA A 105 -7.83 12.28 -9.75
N GLY A 106 -7.61 12.13 -11.06
CA GLY A 106 -6.94 13.13 -11.91
C GLY A 106 -5.41 13.21 -11.73
N VAL A 107 -4.80 12.20 -11.11
CA VAL A 107 -3.36 12.22 -10.72
C VAL A 107 -2.58 11.03 -11.28
N TYR A 108 -3.12 10.34 -12.28
CA TYR A 108 -2.45 9.21 -12.91
C TYR A 108 -1.24 9.64 -13.74
N ASP A 109 -0.08 9.05 -13.44
CA ASP A 109 1.13 9.11 -14.24
C ASP A 109 1.65 7.69 -14.49
N LYS A 110 1.71 7.29 -15.76
CA LYS A 110 2.15 5.96 -16.19
C LYS A 110 3.60 5.63 -15.83
N ASN A 111 4.42 6.65 -15.54
CA ASN A 111 5.82 6.46 -15.13
C ASN A 111 5.98 6.30 -13.62
N LYS A 112 4.91 6.55 -12.85
CA LYS A 112 4.91 6.52 -11.39
C LYS A 112 4.15 5.34 -10.81
N LEU A 113 3.38 4.59 -11.60
CA LEU A 113 2.72 3.36 -11.16
C LEU A 113 3.43 2.15 -11.76
N PHE A 114 3.90 1.23 -10.91
CA PHE A 114 4.63 0.03 -11.32
C PHE A 114 4.29 -1.20 -10.49
#